data_AF-A0A937ARX2-F1
#
_entry.id   AF-A0A937ARX2-F1
#
_cell.length_a   1.000
_cell.length_b   1.000
_cell.length_c   1.000
_cell.angle_alpha   90.00
_cell.angle_beta   90.00
_cell.angle_gamma   90.00
#
_symmetry.space_group_name_H-M   'P 1'
#
loop_
_entity.id
_entity.type
_entity.pdbx_description
1 polymer ?
#
loop_
_entity_poly.entity_id
_entity_poly.type
_entity_poly.pdbx_seq_one_letter_code
_entity_poly.pdbx_strand_id
1 'polypeptide(L)'
;MPVLEAFYRKTHPSLAGWKPVAERVQDVQPDRDGWANIGCWIAGCLLIYGTLFGSGKLILGETTAGIVYLAIAVASGWFIQRSMSKRGWSTLSQ
;
A
#
# COMPACT_ATOMS: atom_id res chain seq x y z
N MET A 1 27.42 19.01 -4.78
CA MET A 1 26.75 17.73 -5.11
C MET A 1 25.26 17.99 -5.39
N PRO A 2 24.90 18.68 -6.49
CA PRO A 2 23.52 19.14 -6.74
C PRO A 2 22.57 18.05 -7.25
N VAL A 3 23.11 17.00 -7.89
CA VAL A 3 22.31 15.94 -8.51
C VAL A 3 21.52 15.12 -7.48
N LEU A 4 22.12 14.85 -6.32
CA LEU A 4 21.48 14.04 -5.28
C LEU A 4 20.35 14.78 -4.57
N GLU A 5 20.53 16.08 -4.34
CA GLU A 5 19.50 16.95 -3.76
C GLU A 5 18.34 17.18 -4.73
N ALA A 6 18.62 17.38 -6.02
CA ALA A 6 17.60 17.48 -7.06
C ALA A 6 16.82 16.16 -7.25
N PHE A 7 17.52 15.01 -7.17
CA PHE A 7 16.87 13.70 -7.21
C PHE A 7 15.99 13.46 -5.98
N TYR A 8 16.49 13.81 -4.78
CA TYR A 8 15.75 13.68 -3.52
C TYR A 8 14.49 14.56 -3.52
N ARG A 9 14.60 15.81 -4.00
CA ARG A 9 13.45 16.73 -4.18
C ARG A 9 12.44 16.25 -5.23
N LYS A 10 12.81 15.39 -6.16
CA LYS A 10 11.91 14.90 -7.22
C LYS A 10 11.21 13.59 -6.87
N THR A 11 11.89 12.73 -6.11
CA THR A 11 11.42 11.36 -5.83
C THR A 11 10.87 11.17 -4.42
N HIS A 12 11.09 12.13 -3.51
CA HIS A 12 10.59 12.10 -2.12
C HIS A 12 10.73 10.72 -1.44
N PRO A 13 11.89 10.05 -1.53
CA PRO A 13 11.99 8.69 -1.05
C PRO A 13 11.84 8.66 0.48
N SER A 14 11.24 7.58 0.99
CA SER A 14 11.09 7.36 2.43
C SER A 14 12.44 7.49 3.16
N LEU A 15 12.41 8.01 4.40
CA LEU A 15 13.59 8.27 5.25
C LEU A 15 14.52 7.07 5.49
N ALA A 16 14.05 5.84 5.22
CA ALA A 16 14.83 4.62 5.41
C ALA A 16 15.97 4.55 4.38
N GLY A 17 17.18 4.95 4.81
CA GLY A 17 18.41 4.90 4.00
C GLY A 17 18.92 6.26 3.50
N TRP A 18 18.10 7.32 3.56
CA TRP A 18 18.44 8.65 3.03
C TRP A 18 18.61 9.75 4.09
N LYS A 19 18.68 9.37 5.39
CA LYS A 19 18.87 10.28 6.53
C LYS A 19 19.89 11.43 6.29
N PRO A 20 21.14 11.16 5.86
CA PRO A 20 22.15 12.22 5.72
C PRO A 20 21.89 13.19 4.55
N VAL A 21 21.01 12.83 3.60
CA VAL A 21 20.58 13.69 2.48
C VAL A 21 19.30 14.43 2.86
N ALA A 22 18.40 13.78 3.59
CA ALA A 22 17.17 14.38 4.12
C ALA A 22 17.43 15.54 5.08
N GLU A 23 18.45 15.43 5.94
CA GLU A 23 18.83 16.51 6.87
C GLU A 23 19.33 17.79 6.17
N ARG A 24 19.81 17.67 4.92
CA ARG A 24 20.26 18.82 4.09
C ARG A 24 19.12 19.47 3.30
N VAL A 25 17.99 18.77 3.16
CA VAL A 25 16.82 19.22 2.39
C VAL A 25 15.61 19.23 3.32
N GLN A 26 15.62 20.15 4.30
CA GLN A 26 14.56 20.30 5.31
C GLN A 26 13.22 20.80 4.75
N ASP A 27 13.20 21.28 3.50
CA ASP A 27 11.99 21.69 2.76
C ASP A 27 11.04 20.53 2.44
N VAL A 28 11.54 19.30 2.42
CA VAL A 28 10.80 18.14 1.93
C VAL A 28 10.30 17.35 3.13
N GLN A 29 8.99 17.39 3.39
CA GLN A 29 8.38 16.51 4.38
C GLN A 29 8.60 15.06 3.93
N PRO A 30 9.30 14.26 4.75
CA PRO A 30 9.61 12.89 4.37
C PRO A 30 8.34 12.05 4.41
N ASP A 31 8.13 11.31 3.33
CA ASP A 31 6.97 10.45 3.16
C ASP A 31 6.97 9.36 4.24
N ARG A 32 6.12 9.54 5.27
CA ARG A 32 5.97 8.62 6.41
C ARG A 32 5.17 7.36 6.04
N ASP A 33 4.85 7.21 4.76
CA ASP A 33 3.82 6.30 4.26
C ASP A 33 4.31 4.90 3.91
N GLY A 34 5.61 4.62 4.05
CA GLY A 34 6.19 3.31 3.70
C GLY A 34 5.47 2.11 4.36
N TRP A 35 5.14 2.20 5.65
CA TRP A 35 4.48 1.11 6.39
C TRP A 35 3.05 0.84 5.95
N ALA A 36 2.30 1.89 5.65
CA ALA A 36 0.93 1.74 5.19
C ALA A 36 0.86 1.30 3.73
N ASN A 37 1.86 1.67 2.92
CA ASN A 37 1.97 1.19 1.55
C ASN A 37 2.23 -0.33 1.51
N ILE A 38 3.06 -0.85 2.44
CA ILE A 38 3.25 -2.30 2.62
C ILE A 38 1.92 -2.98 3.04
N GLY A 39 1.15 -2.37 3.95
CA GLY A 39 -0.16 -2.89 4.36
C GLY A 39 -1.16 -2.98 3.19
N CYS A 40 -1.22 -1.95 2.34
CA CYS A 40 -2.02 -1.98 1.11
C CYS A 40 -1.52 -3.02 0.11
N TRP A 41 -0.21 -3.20 -0.02
CA TRP A 41 0.39 -4.21 -0.89
C TRP A 41 0.00 -5.64 -0.46
N ILE A 42 0.13 -5.96 0.83
CA ILE A 42 -0.28 -7.26 1.39
C ILE A 42 -1.78 -7.47 1.21
N ALA A 43 -2.60 -6.45 1.49
CA ALA A 43 -4.04 -6.53 1.29
C ALA A 43 -4.40 -6.75 -0.19
N GLY A 44 -3.66 -6.16 -1.13
CA GLY A 44 -3.82 -6.40 -2.57
C GLY A 44 -3.51 -7.84 -2.94
N CYS A 45 -2.41 -8.41 -2.43
CA CYS A 45 -2.08 -9.82 -2.62
C CYS A 45 -3.18 -10.73 -2.05
N LEU A 46 -3.66 -10.47 -0.83
CA LEU A 46 -4.73 -11.24 -0.19
C LEU A 46 -6.06 -11.15 -0.96
N LEU A 47 -6.38 -9.98 -1.53
CA LEU A 47 -7.56 -9.80 -2.38
C LEU A 47 -7.48 -10.68 -3.63
N ILE A 48 -6.37 -10.61 -4.38
CA ILE A 48 -6.19 -11.38 -5.61
C ILE A 48 -6.25 -12.89 -5.34
N TYR A 49 -5.47 -13.36 -4.36
CA TYR A 49 -5.44 -14.78 -4.01
C TYR A 49 -6.77 -15.25 -3.41
N GLY A 50 -7.39 -14.45 -2.55
CA GLY A 50 -8.69 -14.78 -1.96
C GLY A 50 -9.80 -14.90 -3.02
N THR A 51 -9.83 -14.01 -4.01
CA THR A 51 -10.77 -14.12 -5.14
C THR A 51 -10.46 -15.31 -6.03
N LEU A 52 -9.18 -15.57 -6.35
CA LEU A 52 -8.76 -16.68 -7.21
C LEU A 52 -9.05 -18.05 -6.57
N PHE A 53 -8.58 -18.27 -5.34
CA PHE A 53 -8.82 -19.52 -4.61
C PHE A 53 -10.27 -19.65 -4.17
N GLY A 54 -10.92 -18.54 -3.80
CA GLY A 54 -12.33 -18.52 -3.42
C GLY A 54 -13.24 -18.92 -4.56
N SER A 55 -13.05 -18.33 -5.74
CA SER A 55 -13.80 -18.70 -6.95
C SER A 55 -13.51 -20.13 -7.39
N GLY A 56 -12.24 -20.56 -7.38
CA GLY A 56 -11.86 -21.95 -7.69
C GLY A 56 -12.50 -22.98 -6.76
N LYS A 57 -12.46 -22.77 -5.44
CA LYS A 57 -13.08 -23.67 -4.45
C LYS A 57 -14.60 -23.71 -4.57
N LEU A 58 -15.24 -22.59 -4.93
CA LEU A 58 -16.69 -22.54 -5.18
C LEU A 58 -17.07 -23.44 -6.37
N ILE A 59 -16.29 -23.39 -7.45
CA ILE A 59 -16.51 -24.20 -8.67
C ILE A 59 -16.27 -25.69 -8.38
N LEU A 60 -15.29 -26.01 -7.54
CA LEU A 60 -14.96 -27.38 -7.12
C LEU A 60 -15.97 -28.01 -6.14
N GLY A 61 -16.99 -27.27 -5.71
CA GLY A 61 -18.03 -27.76 -4.79
C GLY A 61 -17.66 -27.66 -3.30
N GLU A 62 -16.46 -27.19 -2.95
CA GLU A 62 -16.05 -26.89 -1.58
C GLU A 62 -16.50 -25.48 -1.17
N THR A 63 -17.80 -25.31 -1.00
CA THR A 63 -18.46 -24.03 -0.71
C THR A 63 -17.93 -23.35 0.55
N THR A 64 -17.70 -24.10 1.64
CA THR A 64 -17.20 -23.54 2.90
C THR A 64 -15.82 -22.88 2.74
N ALA A 65 -14.88 -23.58 2.10
CA ALA A 65 -13.54 -23.04 1.86
C ALA A 65 -13.59 -21.84 0.91
N GLY A 66 -14.39 -21.92 -0.15
CA GLY A 66 -14.57 -20.82 -1.10
C GLY A 66 -15.15 -19.56 -0.45
N ILE A 67 -16.15 -19.70 0.43
CA ILE A 67 -16.75 -18.60 1.18
C ILE A 67 -15.72 -17.95 2.13
N VAL A 68 -14.90 -18.74 2.81
CA VAL A 68 -13.84 -18.20 3.69
C VAL A 68 -12.83 -17.37 2.89
N TYR A 69 -12.36 -17.87 1.75
CA TYR A 69 -11.43 -17.12 0.89
C TYR A 69 -12.05 -15.85 0.31
N LEU A 70 -13.32 -15.90 -0.09
CA LEU A 70 -14.05 -14.71 -0.54
C LEU A 70 -14.26 -13.69 0.58
N ALA A 71 -14.55 -14.13 1.82
CA ALA A 71 -14.67 -13.25 2.97
C ALA A 71 -13.35 -12.51 3.25
N ILE A 72 -12.21 -13.21 3.17
CA ILE A 72 -10.88 -12.61 3.30
C ILE A 72 -10.61 -11.60 2.18
N ALA A 73 -11.01 -11.93 0.94
CA ALA A 73 -10.87 -11.02 -0.19
C ALA A 73 -11.67 -9.73 0.03
N VAL A 74 -12.94 -9.83 0.42
CA VAL A 74 -13.81 -8.68 0.71
C VAL A 74 -13.25 -7.84 1.87
N ALA A 75 -12.81 -8.48 2.95
CA ALA A 75 -12.19 -7.79 4.08
C ALA A 75 -10.93 -7.02 3.68
N SER A 76 -10.10 -7.61 2.81
CA SER A 76 -8.88 -6.98 2.29
C SER A 76 -9.20 -5.78 1.38
N GLY A 77 -10.20 -5.92 0.50
CA GLY A 77 -10.69 -4.82 -0.34
C GLY A 77 -11.25 -3.66 0.50
N TRP A 78 -12.02 -3.98 1.54
CA TRP A 78 -12.55 -2.97 2.47
C TRP A 78 -11.43 -2.27 3.26
N PHE A 79 -10.41 -3.02 3.69
CA PHE A 79 -9.23 -2.47 4.34
C PHE A 79 -8.48 -1.50 3.44
N ILE A 80 -8.30 -1.84 2.15
CA ILE A 80 -7.68 -0.95 1.15
C ILE A 80 -8.52 0.31 0.98
N GLN A 81 -9.84 0.19 0.77
CA GLN A 81 -10.70 1.37 0.61
C GLN A 81 -10.67 2.28 1.85
N ARG A 82 -10.69 1.70 3.04
CA ARG A 82 -10.61 2.47 4.29
C ARG A 82 -9.25 3.12 4.48
N SER A 83 -8.17 2.43 4.10
CA SER A 83 -6.80 2.97 4.12
C SER A 83 -6.66 4.13 3.12
N MET A 84 -7.17 3.95 1.90
CA MET A 84 -7.18 4.99 0.86
C MET A 84 -8.09 6.15 1.23
N SER A 85 -9.27 5.94 1.81
CA SER A 85 -10.17 7.04 2.23
C SER A 85 -9.54 7.89 3.34
N LYS A 86 -8.73 7.29 4.22
CA LYS A 86 -7.97 8.04 5.24
C LYS A 86 -6.75 8.78 4.68
N ARG A 87 -6.20 8.34 3.54
CA ARG A 87 -4.97 8.86 2.92
C ARG A 87 -5.22 9.79 1.73
N GLY A 88 -6.32 9.58 1.02
CA GLY A 88 -6.70 10.26 -0.22
C GLY A 88 -7.03 11.75 -0.07
N TRP A 89 -6.83 12.34 1.11
CA TRP A 89 -6.95 13.77 1.32
C TRP A 89 -5.62 14.50 1.52
N SER A 90 -4.49 13.79 1.74
CA SER A 90 -3.18 14.43 1.89
C SER A 90 -2.40 14.57 0.58
N THR A 91 -2.72 13.79 -0.46
CA THR A 91 -2.00 13.81 -1.75
C THR A 91 -2.70 14.66 -2.83
N LEU A 92 -3.92 15.18 -2.57
CA LEU A 92 -4.67 16.04 -3.50
C LEU A 92 -4.58 17.55 -3.14
N SER A 93 -3.75 17.93 -2.17
CA SER A 93 -3.58 19.34 -1.74
C SER A 93 -2.14 19.88 -1.85
N GLN A 94 -1.29 19.26 -2.67
CA GLN A 94 -0.03 19.86 -3.12
C GLN A 94 0.07 19.89 -4.64
#